data_AF-A0A929NPA2-F1
#
_entry.id   AF-A0A929NPA2-F1
#
_cell.length_a   1.000
_cell.length_b   1.000
_cell.length_c   1.000
_cell.angle_alpha   90.00
_cell.angle_beta   90.00
_cell.angle_gamma   90.00
#
_symmetry.space_group_name_H-M   'P 1'
#
loop_
_entity.id
_entity.type
_entity.pdbx_description
1 polymer ?
#
loop_
_entity_poly.entity_id
_entity_poly.type
_entity_poly.pdbx_seq_one_letter_code
_entity_poly.pdbx_strand_id
1 'polypeptide(L)'
;MTEKKDTKPSWQEIQEKKINMARERGSRVLKINSPLGSTLFNVLRQFDMAYAHFKAGLGEMDGISHEEGEELMAEGRELVMAFSDYTARLSKRIRFRYYTPREISEFMKTVLETNTE
;
A
#
# COMPACT_ATOMS: atom_id res chain seq x y z
N MET A 1 34.51 -20.89 -5.36
CA MET A 1 33.22 -20.16 -5.27
C MET A 1 32.35 -20.91 -4.27
N THR A 2 32.25 -20.40 -3.04
CA THR A 2 31.52 -21.08 -1.96
C THR A 2 30.04 -20.71 -2.07
N GLU A 3 29.22 -21.69 -2.41
CA GLU A 3 27.76 -21.60 -2.42
C GLU A 3 27.25 -21.15 -1.03
N LYS A 4 26.61 -19.98 -0.97
CA LYS A 4 25.88 -19.55 0.23
C LYS A 4 24.67 -20.46 0.38
N LYS A 5 24.74 -21.43 1.30
CA LYS A 5 23.58 -22.17 1.78
C LYS A 5 22.54 -21.17 2.29
N ASP A 6 21.32 -21.24 1.77
CA ASP A 6 20.13 -20.55 2.26
C ASP A 6 19.75 -21.06 3.67
N THR A 7 20.54 -20.70 4.68
CA THR A 7 20.14 -20.87 6.08
C THR A 7 19.08 -19.84 6.42
N LYS A 8 17.89 -20.31 6.84
CA LYS A 8 16.84 -19.44 7.37
C LYS A 8 17.42 -18.57 8.49
N PRO A 9 17.26 -17.24 8.44
CA PRO A 9 17.83 -16.34 9.43
C PRO A 9 17.27 -16.64 10.82
N SER A 10 18.12 -16.52 11.83
CA SER A 10 17.77 -16.65 13.24
C SER A 10 16.81 -15.53 13.68
N TRP A 11 16.10 -15.74 14.80
CA TRP A 11 15.18 -14.74 15.35
C TRP A 11 15.87 -13.41 15.67
N GLN A 12 17.11 -13.46 16.17
CA GLN A 12 17.91 -12.27 16.44
C GLN A 12 18.24 -11.51 15.15
N GLU A 13 18.67 -12.21 14.09
CA GLU A 13 18.95 -11.61 12.79
C GLU A 13 17.68 -11.02 12.14
N ILE A 14 16.54 -11.69 12.27
CA ILE A 14 15.25 -11.16 11.81
C ILE A 14 14.90 -9.87 12.55
N GLN A 15 15.14 -9.82 13.86
CA GLN A 15 14.83 -8.67 14.70
C GLN A 15 15.76 -7.50 14.40
N GLU A 16 17.07 -7.73 14.26
CA GLU A 16 18.04 -6.73 13.85
C GLU A 16 17.74 -6.19 12.44
N LYS A 17 17.40 -7.07 11.51
CA LYS A 17 17.00 -6.67 10.15
C LYS A 17 15.75 -5.79 10.18
N LYS A 18 14.74 -6.13 10.98
CA LYS A 18 13.54 -5.29 11.19
C LYS A 18 13.90 -3.92 11.77
N ILE A 19 14.80 -3.87 12.75
CA ILE A 19 15.26 -2.62 13.37
C ILE A 19 16.01 -1.75 12.35
N ASN A 20 16.88 -2.34 11.55
CA ASN A 20 17.64 -1.62 10.52
C ASN A 20 16.74 -1.12 9.40
N MET A 21 15.78 -1.94 8.93
CA MET A 21 14.78 -1.52 7.94
C MET A 21 13.93 -0.36 8.47
N ALA A 22 13.57 -0.36 9.76
CA ALA A 22 12.83 0.74 10.37
C ALA A 22 13.62 2.07 10.40
N ARG A 23 14.95 2.03 10.26
CA ARG A 23 15.84 3.20 10.23
C ARG A 23 16.06 3.76 8.81
N GLU A 24 15.62 3.06 7.77
CA GLU A 24 15.74 3.55 6.39
C GLU A 24 14.82 4.74 6.13
N ARG A 25 15.27 5.67 5.27
CA ARG A 25 14.53 6.89 4.95
C ARG A 25 13.25 6.54 4.19
N GLY A 26 12.10 6.91 4.76
CA GLY A 26 10.79 6.60 4.19
C GLY A 26 10.10 5.40 4.84
N SER A 27 10.82 4.61 5.64
CA SER A 27 10.23 3.49 6.38
C SER A 27 9.15 3.95 7.34
N ARG A 28 8.14 3.10 7.50
CA ARG A 28 7.02 3.27 8.42
C ARG A 28 6.90 2.00 9.26
N VAL A 29 6.88 2.16 10.58
CA VAL A 29 6.65 1.05 11.51
C VAL A 29 5.21 1.09 11.96
N LEU A 30 4.46 0.01 11.71
CA LEU A 30 3.07 -0.13 12.13
C LEU A 30 2.91 -1.32 13.08
N LYS A 31 2.23 -1.12 14.20
CA LYS A 31 1.82 -2.21 15.09
C LYS A 31 0.49 -2.79 14.59
N ILE A 32 0.51 -4.06 14.20
CA ILE A 32 -0.67 -4.77 13.68
C ILE A 32 -1.06 -5.85 14.68
N ASN A 33 -2.27 -5.74 15.23
CA ASN A 33 -2.75 -6.65 16.28
C ASN A 33 -3.86 -7.59 15.81
N SER A 34 -4.39 -7.43 14.59
CA SER A 34 -5.48 -8.25 14.07
C SER A 34 -5.01 -9.19 12.96
N PRO A 35 -5.55 -10.42 12.88
CA PRO A 35 -5.29 -11.33 11.76
C PRO A 35 -5.64 -10.70 10.40
N LEU A 36 -6.77 -10.00 10.34
CA LEU A 36 -7.20 -9.28 9.12
C LEU A 36 -6.19 -8.20 8.71
N GLY A 37 -5.70 -7.42 9.67
CA GLY A 37 -4.67 -6.40 9.42
C GLY A 37 -3.35 -7.01 8.96
N SER A 38 -2.97 -8.19 9.48
CA SER A 38 -1.76 -8.90 9.07
C SER A 38 -1.85 -9.33 7.60
N THR A 39 -2.98 -9.89 7.18
CA THR A 39 -3.23 -10.25 5.78
C THR A 39 -3.19 -9.02 4.88
N LEU A 40 -3.89 -7.94 5.25
CA LEU A 40 -3.88 -6.68 4.50
C LEU A 40 -2.46 -6.11 4.34
N PHE A 41 -1.64 -6.18 5.39
CA PHE A 41 -0.27 -5.70 5.32
C PHE A 41 0.60 -6.55 4.39
N ASN A 42 0.41 -7.88 4.39
CA ASN A 42 1.11 -8.75 3.44
C ASN A 42 0.72 -8.45 1.99
N VAL A 43 -0.57 -8.18 1.74
CA VAL A 43 -1.06 -7.75 0.42
C VAL A 43 -0.47 -6.40 0.05
N LEU A 44 -0.51 -5.40 0.94
CA LEU A 44 0.09 -4.08 0.72
C LEU A 44 1.58 -4.16 0.39
N ARG A 45 2.33 -5.02 1.08
CA ARG A 45 3.75 -5.25 0.80
C ARG A 45 3.97 -5.83 -0.61
N GLN A 46 3.13 -6.78 -1.03
CA GLN A 46 3.21 -7.33 -2.39
C GLN A 46 2.81 -6.28 -3.44
N PHE A 47 1.81 -5.46 -3.15
CA PHE A 47 1.41 -4.33 -3.97
C PHE A 47 2.57 -3.33 -4.15
N ASP A 48 3.25 -2.92 -3.08
CA ASP A 48 4.40 -2.00 -3.17
C ASP A 48 5.54 -2.58 -4.03
N MET A 49 5.81 -3.88 -3.91
CA MET A 49 6.78 -4.55 -4.77
C MET A 49 6.31 -4.54 -6.23
N ALA A 50 5.06 -4.90 -6.50
CA ALA A 50 4.48 -4.89 -7.84
C ALA A 50 4.50 -3.48 -8.45
N TYR A 51 4.22 -2.44 -7.66
CA TYR A 51 4.26 -1.05 -8.09
C TYR A 51 5.65 -0.59 -8.52
N ALA A 52 6.71 -1.09 -7.88
CA ALA A 52 8.08 -0.84 -8.33
C ALA A 52 8.34 -1.43 -9.72
N HIS A 53 7.86 -2.65 -9.99
CA HIS A 53 7.94 -3.27 -11.31
C HIS A 53 7.07 -2.55 -12.35
N PHE A 54 5.84 -2.19 -11.98
CA PHE A 54 4.93 -1.40 -12.82
C PHE A 54 5.59 -0.13 -13.32
N LYS A 55 6.18 0.68 -12.43
CA LYS A 55 6.85 1.93 -12.81
C LYS A 55 8.07 1.70 -13.71
N ALA A 56 8.77 0.59 -13.55
CA ALA A 56 9.92 0.26 -14.40
C ALA A 56 9.47 -0.11 -15.81
N GLY A 57 8.36 -0.83 -15.96
CA GLY A 57 7.82 -1.27 -17.25
C GLY A 57 6.86 -0.27 -17.92
N LEU A 58 6.57 0.88 -17.31
CA LEU A 58 5.64 1.87 -17.87
C LEU A 58 6.30 2.62 -19.04
N GLY A 59 5.75 2.46 -20.25
CA GLY A 59 6.26 3.08 -21.47
C GLY A 59 7.42 2.34 -22.14
N GLU A 60 7.79 1.14 -21.66
CA GLU A 60 8.74 0.26 -22.36
C GLU A 60 8.09 -0.41 -23.58
N MET A 61 8.89 -0.77 -24.60
CA MET A 61 8.40 -1.24 -25.91
C MET A 61 7.60 -2.56 -25.84
N ASP A 62 7.92 -3.42 -24.86
CA ASP A 62 7.17 -4.65 -24.51
C ASP A 62 6.53 -4.55 -23.11
N GLY A 63 6.43 -3.34 -22.57
CA GLY A 63 5.92 -3.04 -21.25
C GLY A 63 4.45 -2.61 -21.24
N ILE A 64 4.05 -1.93 -20.18
CA ILE A 64 2.68 -1.41 -20.01
C ILE A 64 2.60 -0.04 -20.67
N SER A 65 1.57 0.20 -21.48
CA SER A 65 1.34 1.51 -22.09
C SER A 65 0.97 2.57 -21.04
N HIS A 66 1.15 3.86 -21.35
CA HIS A 66 0.71 4.92 -20.43
C HIS A 66 -0.80 4.93 -20.20
N GLU A 67 -1.60 4.62 -21.22
CA GLU A 67 -3.06 4.55 -21.12
C GLU A 67 -3.50 3.41 -20.20
N GLU A 68 -3.01 2.20 -20.44
CA GLU A 68 -3.26 1.04 -19.58
C GLU A 68 -2.77 1.27 -18.15
N GLY A 69 -1.62 1.95 -18.01
CA GLY A 69 -1.10 2.34 -16.71
C GLY A 69 -2.02 3.28 -15.93
N GLU A 70 -2.63 4.26 -16.60
CA GLU A 70 -3.59 5.17 -15.98
C GLU A 70 -4.89 4.47 -15.59
N GLU A 71 -5.38 3.52 -16.40
CA GLU A 71 -6.55 2.69 -16.07
C GLU A 71 -6.30 1.85 -14.80
N LEU A 72 -5.15 1.17 -14.73
CA LEU A 72 -4.75 0.41 -13.54
C LEU A 72 -4.61 1.30 -12.30
N MET A 73 -4.09 2.51 -12.45
CA MET A 73 -3.99 3.47 -11.35
C MET A 73 -5.36 4.03 -10.94
N ALA A 74 -6.29 4.18 -11.88
CA ALA A 74 -7.67 4.56 -11.58
C ALA A 74 -8.37 3.49 -10.73
N GLU A 75 -8.28 2.22 -11.12
CA GLU A 75 -8.79 1.10 -10.32
C GLU A 75 -8.13 1.06 -8.93
N GLY A 76 -6.81 1.26 -8.86
CA GLY A 76 -6.08 1.36 -7.60
C GLY A 76 -6.62 2.45 -6.67
N ARG A 77 -6.98 3.62 -7.22
CA ARG A 77 -7.62 4.71 -6.45
C ARG A 77 -9.00 4.31 -5.94
N GLU A 78 -9.81 3.64 -6.77
CA GLU A 78 -11.14 3.15 -6.37
C GLU A 78 -11.06 2.16 -5.20
N LEU A 79 -10.09 1.25 -5.22
CA LEU A 79 -9.86 0.31 -4.12
C LEU A 79 -9.53 1.02 -2.80
N VAL A 80 -8.69 2.06 -2.84
CA VAL A 80 -8.36 2.88 -1.66
C VAL A 80 -9.61 3.58 -1.13
N MET A 81 -10.42 4.15 -2.03
CA MET A 81 -11.69 4.80 -1.67
C MET A 81 -12.68 3.82 -1.03
N ALA A 82 -12.86 2.65 -1.63
CA ALA A 82 -13.77 1.62 -1.13
C ALA A 82 -13.34 1.11 0.25
N PHE A 83 -12.03 0.93 0.48
CA PHE A 83 -11.52 0.50 1.77
C PHE A 83 -11.67 1.58 2.86
N SER A 84 -11.47 2.85 2.49
CA SER A 84 -11.74 3.99 3.37
C SER A 84 -13.22 4.08 3.75
N ASP A 85 -14.14 3.96 2.78
CA ASP A 85 -15.58 3.95 3.04
C ASP A 85 -15.99 2.80 3.98
N TYR A 86 -15.51 1.58 3.69
CA TYR A 86 -15.73 0.43 4.56
C TYR A 86 -15.27 0.72 6.00
N THR A 87 -14.07 1.28 6.15
CA THR A 87 -13.50 1.62 7.46
C THR A 87 -14.33 2.67 8.18
N ALA A 88 -14.81 3.71 7.47
CA ALA A 88 -15.68 4.74 8.03
C ALA A 88 -17.06 4.20 8.45
N ARG A 89 -17.65 3.27 7.69
CA ARG A 89 -18.90 2.60 8.07
C ARG A 89 -18.72 1.71 9.30
N LEU A 90 -17.65 0.92 9.33
CA LEU A 90 -17.30 0.10 10.48
C LEU A 90 -17.10 0.99 11.73
N SER A 91 -16.36 2.09 11.59
CA SER A 91 -16.02 2.98 12.71
C SER A 91 -17.27 3.56 13.36
N LYS A 92 -18.27 3.98 12.56
CA LYS A 92 -19.58 4.44 13.06
C LYS A 92 -20.28 3.37 13.89
N ARG A 93 -20.21 2.10 13.46
CA ARG A 93 -20.88 0.99 14.14
C ARG A 93 -20.25 0.62 15.48
N ILE A 94 -18.93 0.72 15.57
CA ILE A 94 -18.17 0.40 16.79
C ILE A 94 -17.82 1.63 17.64
N ARG A 95 -18.38 2.80 17.30
CA ARG A 95 -18.10 4.10 17.97
C ARG A 95 -16.61 4.45 18.00
N PHE A 96 -15.87 4.06 16.95
CA PHE A 96 -14.49 4.45 16.73
C PHE A 96 -14.43 5.74 15.91
N ARG A 97 -13.50 6.63 16.27
CA ARG A 97 -13.24 7.84 15.48
C ARG A 97 -12.23 7.53 14.37
N TYR A 98 -12.74 7.39 13.16
CA TYR A 98 -11.93 7.30 11.96
C TYR A 98 -11.56 8.72 11.49
N TYR A 99 -10.30 8.90 11.12
CA TYR A 99 -9.81 10.13 10.50
C TYR A 99 -9.49 9.82 9.03
N THR A 100 -10.27 10.40 8.13
CA THR A 100 -10.04 10.24 6.69
C THR A 100 -8.66 10.80 6.33
N PRO A 101 -7.81 10.02 5.63
CA PRO A 101 -6.53 10.50 5.12
C PRO A 101 -6.67 11.77 4.27
N ARG A 102 -5.63 12.59 4.28
CA ARG A 102 -5.62 13.87 3.56
C ARG A 102 -5.78 13.67 2.07
N GLU A 103 -5.07 12.70 1.51
CA GLU A 103 -5.04 12.35 0.09
C GLU A 103 -6.43 11.97 -0.42
N ILE A 104 -7.17 11.19 0.38
CA ILE A 104 -8.57 10.84 0.11
C ILE A 104 -9.47 12.08 0.18
N SER A 105 -9.27 12.90 1.20
CA SER A 105 -10.06 14.12 1.41
C SER A 105 -9.87 15.13 0.28
N GLU A 106 -8.64 15.26 -0.23
CA GLU A 106 -8.31 16.11 -1.38
C GLU A 106 -8.93 15.55 -2.66
N PHE A 107 -8.77 14.25 -2.93
CA PHE A 107 -9.38 13.59 -4.09
C PHE A 107 -10.91 13.77 -4.13
N MET A 108 -11.59 13.62 -3.00
CA MET A 108 -13.05 13.81 -2.95
C MET A 108 -13.47 15.25 -3.26
N LYS A 109 -12.68 16.25 -2.90
CA LYS A 109 -12.99 17.65 -3.21
C LYS A 109 -12.90 17.90 -4.71
N THR A 110 -11.83 17.44 -5.35
CA THR A 110 -11.65 17.60 -6.80
C THR A 110 -12.76 16.91 -7.59
N VAL A 111 -13.17 15.70 -7.20
CA VAL A 111 -14.29 14.99 -7.85
C VAL A 111 -15.63 15.71 -7.67
N LEU A 112 -15.87 16.33 -6.51
CA LEU A 112 -17.10 17.08 -6.28
C LEU A 112 -17.11 18.37 -7.13
N GLU A 113 -15.98 19.05 -7.25
CA GLU A 113 -15.86 20.27 -8.05
C GLU A 113 -16.08 20.00 -9.56
N THR A 114 -15.53 18.92 -10.11
CA THR A 114 -15.73 18.56 -11.53
C THR A 114 -17.13 18.05 -11.88
N ASN A 115 -17.93 17.58 -10.92
CA ASN A 115 -19.31 17.17 -11.15
C ASN A 115 -20.33 18.32 -11.01
N THR A 116 -19.86 19.53 -10.67
CA THR A 116 -20.71 20.72 -10.51
C THR A 116 -20.54 21.73 -11.66
N GLU A 117 -19.68 21.44 -12.63
CA GLU A 117 -19.53 22.13 -13.93
C GLU A 117 -20.25 21.38 -15.05
#